data_AF-A0A1I6BM53-F1
#
_entry.id   AF-A0A1I6BM53-F1
#
_cell.length_a   1.000
_cell.length_b   1.000
_cell.length_c   1.000
_cell.angle_alpha   90.00
_cell.angle_beta   90.00
_cell.angle_gamma   90.00
#
_symmetry.space_group_name_H-M   'P 1'
#
loop_
_entity.id
_entity.type
_entity.pdbx_description
1 polymer ?
#
loop_
_entity_poly.entity_id
_entity_poly.type
_entity_poly.pdbx_seq_one_letter_code
_entity_poly.pdbx_strand_id
1 'polypeptide(L)'
;MAKLSLTTRYRHGSRRPAPRAAHSASSKQWRRKIAASRFGPREQQALFAGLRKGLSLTQAAKPVDMTANAVYGRARWDEEFRDRLEAVLDETCPGGEWCGTATGAKRGGHCLACRRAHHPPRQSR
;
A
#
# COMPACT_ATOMS: atom_id res chain seq x y z
N MET A 1 -14.95 -40.82 -9.08
CA MET A 1 -13.71 -40.08 -9.42
C MET A 1 -13.77 -38.68 -8.81
N ALA A 2 -12.79 -38.27 -8.01
CA ALA A 2 -12.75 -36.93 -7.44
C ALA A 2 -12.45 -35.87 -8.52
N LYS A 3 -13.26 -34.81 -8.61
CA LYS A 3 -12.99 -33.69 -9.52
C LYS A 3 -11.78 -32.90 -9.01
N LEU A 4 -10.77 -32.71 -9.87
CA LEU A 4 -9.60 -31.88 -9.54
C LEU A 4 -10.02 -30.41 -9.32
N SER A 5 -9.40 -29.75 -8.34
CA SER A 5 -9.57 -28.30 -8.14
C SER A 5 -9.09 -27.49 -9.35
N LEU A 6 -9.62 -26.28 -9.54
CA LEU A 6 -9.23 -25.41 -10.67
C LEU A 6 -7.72 -25.10 -10.68
N THR A 7 -7.12 -24.85 -9.51
CA THR A 7 -5.68 -24.60 -9.38
C THR A 7 -4.87 -25.87 -9.71
N THR A 8 -5.34 -27.04 -9.29
CA THR A 8 -4.72 -28.34 -9.64
C THR A 8 -4.79 -28.60 -11.15
N ARG A 9 -5.95 -28.35 -11.78
CA ARG A 9 -6.11 -28.45 -13.24
C ARG A 9 -5.14 -27.56 -14.02
N TYR A 10 -4.85 -26.36 -13.53
CA TYR A 10 -3.85 -25.48 -14.14
C TYR A 10 -2.44 -26.08 -14.05
N ARG A 11 -2.06 -26.65 -12.89
CA ARG A 11 -0.76 -27.32 -12.70
C ARG A 11 -0.60 -28.55 -13.61
N HIS A 12 -1.69 -29.25 -13.92
CA HIS A 12 -1.72 -30.33 -14.92
C HIS A 12 -1.89 -29.84 -16.37
N GLY A 13 -1.62 -28.55 -16.64
CA GLY A 13 -1.52 -28.02 -18.00
C GLY A 13 -2.78 -27.35 -18.54
N SER A 14 -3.92 -27.32 -17.81
CA SER A 14 -5.11 -26.64 -18.30
C SER A 14 -4.91 -25.12 -18.36
N ARG A 15 -5.02 -24.54 -19.57
CA ARG A 15 -4.84 -23.10 -19.80
C ARG A 15 -6.16 -22.33 -19.98
N ARG A 16 -7.31 -22.97 -19.73
CA ARG A 16 -8.63 -22.31 -19.81
C ARG A 16 -8.74 -21.12 -18.83
N PRO A 17 -9.62 -20.13 -19.09
CA PRO A 17 -9.74 -18.94 -18.27
C PRO A 17 -9.93 -19.21 -16.76
N ALA A 18 -10.83 -20.13 -16.40
CA ALA A 18 -11.14 -20.43 -15.00
C ALA A 18 -9.96 -21.05 -14.20
N PRO A 19 -9.29 -22.13 -14.65
CA PRO A 19 -8.06 -22.62 -14.02
C PRO A 19 -6.94 -21.58 -13.92
N ARG A 20 -6.75 -20.78 -14.98
CA ARG A 20 -5.75 -19.70 -15.00
C ARG A 20 -6.06 -18.63 -13.96
N ALA A 21 -7.30 -18.18 -13.87
CA ALA A 21 -7.74 -17.20 -12.88
C ALA A 21 -7.57 -17.72 -11.44
N ALA A 22 -7.95 -18.97 -11.18
CA ALA A 22 -7.79 -19.61 -9.87
C ALA A 22 -6.31 -19.72 -9.44
N HIS A 23 -5.43 -20.10 -10.37
CA HIS A 23 -3.99 -20.11 -10.11
C HIS A 23 -3.46 -18.71 -9.81
N SER A 24 -3.77 -17.71 -10.65
CA SER A 24 -3.35 -16.33 -10.44
C SER A 24 -3.82 -15.76 -9.10
N ALA A 25 -5.06 -16.06 -8.69
CA ALA A 25 -5.60 -15.67 -7.40
C ALA A 25 -4.85 -16.34 -6.24
N SER A 26 -4.60 -17.64 -6.34
CA SER A 26 -3.83 -18.40 -5.34
C SER A 26 -2.40 -17.85 -5.18
N SER A 27 -1.71 -17.61 -6.30
CA SER A 27 -0.36 -17.04 -6.33
C SER A 27 -0.34 -15.60 -5.79
N LYS A 28 -1.37 -14.80 -6.07
CA LYS A 28 -1.52 -13.45 -5.51
C LYS A 28 -1.72 -13.50 -3.99
N GLN A 29 -2.57 -14.40 -3.49
CA GLN A 29 -2.80 -14.57 -2.06
C GLN A 29 -1.53 -15.00 -1.33
N TRP A 30 -0.79 -15.97 -1.88
CA TRP A 30 0.48 -16.44 -1.30
C TRP A 30 1.53 -15.32 -1.24
N ARG A 31 1.70 -14.54 -2.32
CA ARG A 31 2.60 -13.38 -2.31
C ARG A 31 2.22 -12.33 -1.27
N ARG A 32 0.92 -12.07 -1.09
CA ARG A 32 0.42 -11.16 -0.04
C ARG A 32 0.74 -11.68 1.36
N LYS A 33 0.59 -12.98 1.62
CA LYS A 33 0.97 -13.60 2.90
C LYS A 33 2.45 -13.41 3.19
N ILE A 34 3.33 -13.67 2.22
CA ILE A 34 4.78 -13.44 2.37
C ILE A 34 5.09 -11.96 2.62
N ALA A 35 4.42 -11.05 1.90
CA ALA A 35 4.60 -9.63 2.14
C ALA A 35 4.15 -9.22 3.55
N ALA A 36 3.08 -9.83 4.09
CA ALA A 36 2.62 -9.62 5.46
C ALA A 36 3.54 -10.19 6.52
N SER A 37 4.20 -11.31 6.27
CA SER A 37 5.19 -11.82 7.21
C SER A 37 6.47 -10.99 7.23
N ARG A 38 6.85 -10.37 6.11
CA ARG A 38 8.04 -9.50 6.02
C ARG A 38 7.82 -8.09 6.56
N PHE A 39 6.60 -7.59 6.44
CA PHE A 39 6.21 -6.25 6.90
C PHE A 39 4.99 -6.38 7.82
N GLY A 40 5.27 -6.92 9.01
CA GLY A 40 4.27 -7.25 10.01
C GLY A 40 3.97 -6.07 10.95
N PRO A 41 3.24 -6.32 12.04
CA PRO A 41 2.83 -5.27 12.97
C PRO A 41 3.98 -4.49 13.59
N ARG A 42 5.11 -5.16 13.88
CA ARG A 42 6.29 -4.53 14.50
C ARG A 42 6.96 -3.54 13.54
N GLU A 43 7.14 -3.94 12.28
CA GLU A 43 7.73 -3.10 11.25
C GLU A 43 6.80 -1.92 10.93
N GLN A 44 5.49 -2.14 10.91
CA GLN A 44 4.49 -1.08 10.75
C GLN A 44 4.56 -0.06 11.89
N GLN A 45 4.68 -0.52 13.14
CA GLN A 45 4.85 0.37 14.29
C GLN A 45 6.14 1.19 14.20
N ALA A 46 7.26 0.58 13.81
CA ALA A 46 8.52 1.29 13.62
C ALA A 46 8.44 2.34 12.50
N LEU A 47 7.78 2.02 11.38
CA LEU A 47 7.49 2.97 10.30
C LEU A 47 6.69 4.16 10.84
N PHE A 48 5.58 3.92 11.53
CA PHE A 48 4.71 4.97 12.05
C PHE A 48 5.39 5.82 13.13
N ALA A 49 6.20 5.21 13.99
CA ALA A 49 7.01 5.95 14.95
C ALA A 49 8.03 6.87 14.25
N GLY A 50 8.62 6.43 13.13
CA GLY A 50 9.49 7.25 12.29
C GLY A 50 8.76 8.46 11.72
N LEU A 51 7.56 8.25 11.16
CA LEU A 51 6.73 9.34 10.63
C LEU A 51 6.36 10.37 11.70
N ARG A 52 5.98 9.91 12.90
CA ARG A 52 5.68 10.82 14.04
C ARG A 52 6.88 11.60 14.54
N LYS A 53 8.10 11.13 14.29
CA LYS A 53 9.34 11.87 14.56
C LYS A 53 9.67 12.90 13.45
N GLY A 54 8.78 13.09 12.49
CA GLY A 54 8.96 14.02 11.37
C GLY A 54 9.81 13.46 10.22
N LEU A 55 10.14 12.16 10.21
CA LEU A 55 10.82 11.56 9.07
C LEU A 55 9.88 11.49 7.86
N SER A 56 10.41 11.73 6.67
CA SER A 56 9.67 11.43 5.44
C SER A 56 9.37 9.94 5.32
N LEU A 57 8.35 9.57 4.53
CA LEU A 57 8.00 8.16 4.34
C LEU A 57 9.17 7.31 3.84
N THR A 58 10.00 7.86 2.94
CA THR A 58 11.21 7.18 2.44
C THR A 58 12.24 6.95 3.54
N GLN A 59 12.46 7.93 4.41
CA GLN A 59 13.38 7.80 5.55
C GLN A 59 12.83 6.84 6.61
N ALA A 60 11.54 6.90 6.92
CA ALA A 60 10.90 6.04 7.91
C ALA A 60 10.80 4.58 7.44
N ALA A 61 10.73 4.32 6.13
CA ALA A 61 10.66 2.97 5.56
C ALA A 61 12.02 2.25 5.51
N LYS A 62 13.14 3.00 5.45
CA LYS A 62 14.49 2.43 5.34
C LYS A 62 14.87 1.50 6.50
N PRO A 63 14.62 1.84 7.79
CA PRO A 63 14.95 0.96 8.92
C PRO A 63 14.20 -0.37 8.94
N VAL A 64 13.06 -0.46 8.24
CA VAL A 64 12.25 -1.68 8.14
C VAL A 64 12.44 -2.39 6.80
N ASP A 65 13.53 -2.08 6.09
CA ASP A 65 13.90 -2.62 4.79
C ASP A 65 12.79 -2.48 3.71
N MET A 66 12.02 -1.39 3.80
CA MET A 66 10.95 -1.08 2.86
C MET A 66 11.29 0.16 2.04
N THR A 67 10.81 0.18 0.80
CA THR A 67 10.75 1.40 -0.01
C THR A 67 9.37 2.06 0.16
N ALA A 68 9.28 3.37 -0.09
CA ALA A 68 7.99 4.07 -0.08
C ALA A 68 6.98 3.43 -1.07
N ASN A 69 7.47 2.96 -2.24
CA ASN A 69 6.65 2.24 -3.21
C ASN A 69 6.13 0.90 -2.68
N ALA A 70 6.94 0.15 -1.91
CA ALA A 70 6.49 -1.08 -1.28
C ALA A 70 5.42 -0.81 -0.21
N VAL A 71 5.57 0.27 0.56
CA VAL A 71 4.58 0.71 1.56
C VAL A 71 3.24 1.07 0.90
N TYR A 72 3.25 1.91 -0.14
CA TYR A 72 2.01 2.20 -0.89
C TYR A 72 1.46 0.97 -1.62
N GLY A 73 2.35 0.09 -2.10
CA GLY A 73 1.99 -1.20 -2.67
C GLY A 73 1.24 -2.08 -1.68
N ARG A 74 1.59 -2.04 -0.38
CA ARG A 74 0.86 -2.68 0.70
C ARG A 74 -0.51 -2.04 0.92
N ALA A 75 -0.56 -0.71 1.06
CA ALA A 75 -1.80 0.05 1.26
C ALA A 75 -2.83 -0.16 0.12
N ARG A 76 -2.40 -0.56 -1.08
CA ARG A 76 -3.31 -0.85 -2.19
C ARG A 76 -4.19 -2.08 -1.96
N TRP A 77 -3.80 -3.03 -1.11
CA TRP A 77 -4.55 -4.27 -0.91
C TRP A 77 -4.83 -4.62 0.54
N ASP A 78 -4.23 -3.91 1.48
CA ASP A 78 -4.45 -4.03 2.91
C ASP A 78 -5.11 -2.73 3.39
N GLU A 79 -6.43 -2.76 3.52
CA GLU A 79 -7.24 -1.58 3.84
C GLU A 79 -6.98 -1.08 5.26
N GLU A 80 -6.85 -1.98 6.22
CA GLU A 80 -6.54 -1.62 7.61
C GLU A 80 -5.18 -0.95 7.72
N PHE A 81 -4.16 -1.46 7.00
CA PHE A 81 -2.87 -0.78 6.94
C PHE A 81 -2.96 0.58 6.25
N ARG A 82 -3.69 0.67 5.14
CA ARG A 82 -3.89 1.94 4.41
C ARG A 82 -4.49 3.00 5.33
N ASP A 83 -5.56 2.67 6.04
CA ASP A 83 -6.30 3.64 6.84
C ASP A 83 -5.43 4.12 8.01
N ARG A 84 -4.65 3.22 8.64
CA ARG A 84 -3.64 3.61 9.65
C ARG A 84 -2.54 4.48 9.08
N LEU A 85 -2.00 4.15 7.91
CA LEU A 85 -0.97 4.96 7.24
C LEU A 85 -1.50 6.36 6.92
N GLU A 86 -2.70 6.48 6.36
CA GLU A 86 -3.31 7.78 6.05
C GLU A 86 -3.57 8.61 7.31
N ALA A 87 -4.05 7.99 8.40
CA ALA A 87 -4.24 8.69 9.67
C ALA A 87 -2.92 9.27 10.20
N VAL A 88 -1.82 8.50 10.14
CA VAL A 88 -0.49 8.99 10.57
C VAL A 88 0.00 10.10 9.64
N LEU A 89 -0.14 9.96 8.32
CA LEU A 89 0.30 10.99 7.38
C LEU A 89 -0.48 12.31 7.52
N ASP A 90 -1.74 12.23 7.92
CA ASP A 90 -2.57 13.38 8.22
C ASP A 90 -2.14 14.06 9.54
N GLU A 91 -1.97 13.26 10.60
CA GLU A 91 -1.46 13.69 11.92
C GLU A 91 -0.12 14.42 11.78
N THR A 92 0.78 13.90 10.93
CA THR A 92 2.16 14.40 10.81
C THR A 92 2.37 15.26 9.56
N CYS A 93 1.32 15.86 9.00
CA CYS A 93 1.41 16.52 7.70
C CYS A 93 2.38 17.74 7.76
N PRO A 94 3.48 17.76 6.97
CA PRO A 94 4.41 18.88 6.93
C PRO A 94 3.81 20.18 6.40
N GLY A 95 2.61 20.12 5.79
CA GLY A 95 1.91 21.29 5.29
C GLY A 95 1.50 22.28 6.40
N GLY A 96 1.38 21.81 7.66
CA GLY A 96 0.95 22.64 8.78
C GLY A 96 -0.36 23.37 8.48
N GLU A 97 -0.37 24.69 8.65
CA GLU A 97 -1.50 25.57 8.31
C GLU A 97 -1.91 25.51 6.81
N TRP A 98 -1.03 25.06 5.92
CA TRP A 98 -1.28 24.89 4.49
C TRP A 98 -1.70 23.46 4.13
N CYS A 99 -1.89 22.57 5.13
CA CYS A 99 -2.37 21.21 4.90
C CYS A 99 -3.65 21.21 4.05
N GLY A 100 -3.74 20.29 3.08
CA GLY A 100 -4.87 20.19 2.16
C GLY A 100 -4.84 21.17 0.99
N THR A 101 -3.79 21.98 0.84
CA THR A 101 -3.60 22.89 -0.30
C THR A 101 -2.46 22.44 -1.21
N ALA A 102 -2.41 22.97 -2.43
CA ALA A 102 -1.28 22.75 -3.34
C ALA A 102 0.04 23.24 -2.74
N THR A 103 0.01 24.34 -1.96
CA THR A 103 1.17 24.86 -1.22
C THR A 103 1.65 23.88 -0.16
N GLY A 104 0.73 23.31 0.63
CA GLY A 104 1.06 22.28 1.61
C GLY A 104 1.70 21.06 0.98
N ALA A 105 1.21 20.62 -0.18
CA ALA A 105 1.81 19.52 -0.92
C ALA A 105 3.24 19.83 -1.41
N LYS A 106 3.47 21.04 -1.93
CA LYS A 106 4.80 21.50 -2.35
C LYS A 106 5.80 21.60 -1.19
N ARG A 107 5.33 21.83 0.04
CA ARG A 107 6.14 21.82 1.26
C ARG A 107 6.45 20.42 1.79
N GLY A 108 6.06 19.36 1.08
CA GLY A 108 6.26 17.96 1.50
C GLY A 108 5.03 17.32 2.16
N GLY A 109 3.87 17.98 2.10
CA GLY A 109 2.59 17.41 2.49
C GLY A 109 2.24 16.18 1.66
N HIS A 110 2.21 15.01 2.29
CA HIS A 110 1.88 13.74 1.63
C HIS A 110 0.61 13.08 2.15
N CYS A 111 -0.17 13.73 3.01
CA CYS A 111 -1.50 13.25 3.41
C CYS A 111 -2.47 13.25 2.20
N LEU A 112 -3.58 12.53 2.33
CA LEU A 112 -4.60 12.42 1.27
C LEU A 112 -5.07 13.79 0.75
N ALA A 113 -5.31 14.76 1.64
CA ALA A 113 -5.76 16.09 1.27
C ALA A 113 -4.71 16.83 0.43
N CYS A 114 -3.46 16.87 0.87
CA CYS A 114 -2.36 17.48 0.12
C CYS A 114 -2.15 16.81 -1.25
N ARG A 115 -2.19 15.47 -1.32
CA ARG A 115 -2.05 14.75 -2.60
C ARG A 115 -3.18 15.06 -3.57
N ARG A 116 -4.43 15.15 -3.09
CA ARG A 116 -5.59 15.55 -3.89
C ARG A 116 -5.49 17.00 -4.37
N ALA A 117 -5.01 17.91 -3.53
CA ALA A 117 -4.82 19.31 -3.90
C ALA A 117 -3.69 19.50 -4.93
N HIS A 118 -2.65 18.65 -4.89
CA HIS A 118 -1.57 18.65 -5.88
C HIS A 118 -1.98 18.04 -7.22
N HIS A 119 -2.83 17.02 -7.19
CA HIS A 119 -3.36 16.34 -8.37
C HIS A 119 -4.89 16.49 -8.42
N PRO A 120 -5.42 17.71 -8.66
CA PRO A 120 -6.86 17.88 -8.77
C PRO A 120 -7.39 17.01 -9.92
N PRO A 121 -8.57 16.40 -9.76
CA PRO A 121 -9.17 15.60 -10.83
C PRO A 121 -9.29 16.47 -12.08
N ARG A 122 -8.89 15.93 -13.22
CA ARG A 122 -9.10 16.60 -14.51
C ARG A 122 -10.59 16.84 -14.66
N GLN A 123 -11.01 18.10 -14.70
CA GLN A 123 -12.39 18.45 -15.01
C GLN A 123 -12.68 17.95 -16.44
N SER A 124 -13.56 16.96 -16.56
CA SER A 124 -14.13 16.59 -17.85
C SER A 124 -15.00 17.77 -18.29
N ARG A 125 -14.56 18.49 -19.32
CA ARG A 125 -15.40 19.44 -20.06
C ARG A 125 -16.50 18.71 -20.80
#